data_AF-A0A7K1TXU9-F1
#
_entry.id   AF-A0A7K1TXU9-F1
#
_cell.length_a   1.000
_cell.length_b   1.000
_cell.length_c   1.000
_cell.angle_alpha   90.00
_cell.angle_beta   90.00
_cell.angle_gamma   90.00
#
_symmetry.space_group_name_H-M   'P 1'
#
loop_
_entity.id
_entity.type
_entity.pdbx_description
1 polymer ?
#
loop_
_entity_poly.entity_id
_entity_poly.type
_entity_poly.pdbx_seq_one_letter_code
_entity_poly.pdbx_strand_id
1 'polypeptide(L)'
;MKRPLLVTCLSCLCGLTALSQSNDNSFRRSTYIKVNPTTLINELEVSIEQELNEKLSLELAVSGIYTDYPDYILAKKIDFGQKKPDISTEQFVDGRGLGFKAALRWYLFSQKDETLFRAQGTYFQTVLFFRKVFYPNEDVTLNNIKYKESADKDVYGLQLLLGRQIRKDKFIIDPYIGIGVRAKVYNYRNFNDNNGTVQANDGRLVSILPSLHLGVKLGLKM
;
A
#
# COMPACT_ATOMS: atom_id res chain seq x y z
N MET A 1 -10.59 -33.08 24.43
CA MET A 1 -10.74 -32.82 22.97
C MET A 1 -9.43 -32.31 22.31
N LYS A 2 -8.25 -32.93 22.57
CA LYS A 2 -6.95 -32.43 22.04
C LYS A 2 -6.32 -33.30 20.94
N ARG A 3 -6.87 -34.50 20.68
CA ARG A 3 -6.34 -35.46 19.70
C ARG A 3 -6.61 -35.12 18.22
N PRO A 4 -7.74 -34.52 17.81
CA PRO A 4 -7.98 -34.28 16.39
C PRO A 4 -7.11 -33.15 15.82
N LEU A 5 -6.67 -32.20 16.66
CA LEU A 5 -5.83 -31.06 16.27
C LEU A 5 -4.40 -31.49 15.91
N LEU A 6 -3.86 -32.46 16.64
CA LEU A 6 -2.52 -32.98 16.37
C LEU A 6 -2.49 -33.80 15.07
N VAL A 7 -3.56 -34.55 14.79
CA VAL A 7 -3.70 -35.32 13.55
C VAL A 7 -3.90 -34.41 12.33
N THR A 8 -4.70 -33.33 12.46
CA THR A 8 -4.83 -32.33 11.38
C THR A 8 -3.54 -31.56 11.16
N CYS A 9 -2.80 -31.24 12.22
CA CYS A 9 -1.51 -30.58 12.09
C CYS A 9 -0.46 -31.49 11.42
N LEU A 10 -0.40 -32.78 11.79
CA LEU A 10 0.47 -33.74 11.13
C LEU A 10 0.06 -34.00 9.68
N SER A 11 -1.24 -34.06 9.35
CA SER A 11 -1.67 -34.25 7.96
C SER A 11 -1.32 -33.05 7.09
N CYS A 12 -1.44 -31.83 7.63
CA CYS A 12 -0.99 -30.61 6.93
C CYS A 12 0.53 -30.60 6.73
N LEU A 13 1.31 -31.04 7.71
CA LEU A 13 2.77 -31.12 7.61
C LEU A 13 3.23 -32.19 6.60
N CYS A 14 2.58 -33.35 6.55
CA CYS A 14 2.88 -34.39 5.58
C CYS A 14 2.51 -33.99 4.14
N GLY A 15 1.42 -33.23 3.96
CA GLY A 15 1.06 -32.66 2.66
C GLY A 15 2.10 -31.67 2.14
N LEU A 16 2.73 -30.91 3.04
CA LEU A 16 3.81 -29.97 2.69
C LEU A 16 5.11 -30.68 2.30
N THR A 17 5.42 -31.84 2.89
CA THR A 17 6.63 -32.61 2.54
C THR A 17 6.49 -33.42 1.25
N ALA A 18 5.28 -33.89 0.91
CA ALA A 18 5.03 -34.64 -0.32
C ALA A 18 5.21 -33.79 -1.59
N LEU A 19 4.97 -32.47 -1.50
CA LEU A 19 5.22 -31.52 -2.59
C LEU A 19 6.71 -31.15 -2.78
N SER A 20 7.62 -31.68 -1.94
CA SER A 20 9.06 -31.35 -2.00
C SER A 20 9.91 -32.34 -2.81
N GLN A 21 9.35 -33.48 -3.24
CA GLN A 21 10.07 -34.50 -4.00
C GLN A 21 9.57 -34.55 -5.46
N SER A 22 9.95 -33.56 -6.27
CA SER A 22 9.82 -33.65 -7.73
C SER A 22 10.80 -32.72 -8.45
N ASN A 23 11.80 -33.33 -9.10
CA ASN A 23 12.60 -32.87 -10.26
C ASN A 23 13.66 -31.76 -10.12
N ASP A 24 14.94 -32.18 -10.07
CA ASP A 24 16.04 -31.97 -11.04
C ASP A 24 16.17 -30.69 -11.92
N ASN A 25 15.67 -29.55 -11.48
CA ASN A 25 16.24 -28.24 -11.82
C ASN A 25 15.94 -27.30 -10.65
N SER A 26 16.86 -27.22 -9.68
CA SER A 26 16.57 -26.61 -8.39
C SER A 26 16.18 -25.14 -8.56
N PHE A 27 14.89 -24.84 -8.42
CA PHE A 27 14.39 -23.47 -8.30
C PHE A 27 15.21 -22.73 -7.23
N ARG A 28 15.96 -21.70 -7.65
CA ARG A 28 16.74 -20.87 -6.74
C ARG A 28 15.88 -19.69 -6.32
N ARG A 29 15.42 -19.73 -5.07
CA ARG A 29 14.73 -18.60 -4.41
C ARG A 29 15.55 -17.34 -4.57
N SER A 30 14.97 -16.32 -5.19
CA SER A 30 15.57 -14.98 -5.26
C SER A 30 14.81 -14.01 -4.37
N THR A 31 15.55 -13.06 -3.82
CA THR A 31 14.99 -11.93 -3.06
C THR A 31 15.29 -10.65 -3.80
N TYR A 32 14.31 -9.76 -3.88
CA TYR A 32 14.44 -8.48 -4.57
C TYR A 32 14.04 -7.35 -3.63
N ILE A 33 14.80 -6.27 -3.63
CA ILE A 33 14.35 -4.99 -3.09
C ILE A 33 13.79 -4.20 -4.25
N LYS A 34 12.60 -3.63 -4.09
CA LYS A 34 11.98 -2.77 -5.09
C LYS A 34 11.57 -1.43 -4.48
N VAL A 35 11.56 -0.41 -5.32
CA VAL A 35 11.07 0.94 -5.01
C VAL A 35 10.14 1.38 -6.12
N ASN A 36 9.15 2.20 -5.76
CA ASN A 36 8.23 2.77 -6.73
C ASN A 36 8.54 4.26 -6.97
N PRO A 37 9.31 4.61 -8.01
CA PRO A 37 9.62 6.01 -8.29
C PRO A 37 8.39 6.86 -8.56
N THR A 38 7.27 6.28 -9.05
CA THR A 38 6.08 7.09 -9.35
C THR A 38 5.37 7.60 -8.10
N THR A 39 5.58 6.96 -6.94
CA THR A 39 5.01 7.42 -5.67
C THR A 39 5.93 8.38 -4.93
N LEU A 40 7.17 8.58 -5.39
CA LEU A 40 8.15 9.43 -4.72
C LEU A 40 7.70 10.87 -4.55
N ILE A 41 6.63 11.32 -5.19
CA ILE A 41 6.04 12.64 -5.03
C ILE A 41 5.27 12.86 -3.72
N ASN A 42 4.79 11.77 -3.11
CA ASN A 42 4.00 11.83 -1.88
C ASN A 42 4.44 10.82 -0.82
N GLU A 43 5.01 9.70 -1.24
CA GLU A 43 5.46 8.63 -0.34
C GLU A 43 6.68 7.88 -0.87
N LEU A 44 7.55 7.48 0.05
CA LEU A 44 8.63 6.55 -0.24
C LEU A 44 8.15 5.14 0.09
N GLU A 45 7.78 4.34 -0.92
CA GLU A 45 7.47 2.92 -0.79
C GLU A 45 8.71 2.07 -1.10
N VAL A 46 9.14 1.27 -0.12
CA VAL A 46 10.18 0.25 -0.28
C VAL A 46 9.55 -1.12 -0.06
N SER A 47 9.76 -2.04 -1.01
CA SER A 47 9.24 -3.39 -0.93
C SER A 47 10.32 -4.45 -1.03
N ILE A 48 10.09 -5.58 -0.37
CA ILE A 48 10.88 -6.79 -0.46
C ILE A 48 10.00 -7.85 -1.10
N GLU A 49 10.46 -8.40 -2.20
CA GLU A 49 9.84 -9.54 -2.84
C GLU A 49 10.67 -10.81 -2.61
N GLN A 50 9.98 -11.87 -2.22
CA GLN A 50 10.53 -13.20 -2.05
C GLN A 50 9.83 -14.16 -3.02
N GLU A 51 10.59 -14.76 -3.94
CA GLU A 51 10.08 -15.85 -4.76
C GLU A 51 9.86 -17.09 -3.86
N LEU A 52 8.63 -17.61 -3.85
CA LEU A 52 8.25 -18.79 -3.07
C LEU A 52 8.36 -20.07 -3.92
N ASN A 53 7.93 -19.99 -5.17
CA ASN A 53 8.12 -21.01 -6.20
C ASN A 53 8.19 -20.36 -7.61
N GLU A 54 8.32 -21.16 -8.66
CA GLU A 54 8.44 -20.70 -10.06
C GLU A 54 7.26 -19.86 -10.58
N LYS A 55 6.11 -19.92 -9.90
CA LYS A 55 4.87 -19.24 -10.29
C LYS A 55 4.37 -18.26 -9.26
N LEU A 56 4.98 -18.18 -8.08
CA LEU A 56 4.41 -17.46 -6.95
C LEU A 56 5.49 -16.71 -6.17
N SER A 57 5.27 -15.42 -5.95
CA SER A 57 6.11 -14.59 -5.09
C SER A 57 5.26 -13.77 -4.12
N LEU A 58 5.84 -13.49 -2.96
CA LEU A 58 5.26 -12.64 -1.94
C LEU A 58 6.02 -11.33 -1.91
N GLU A 59 5.31 -10.20 -1.94
CA GLU A 59 5.88 -8.87 -1.82
C GLU A 59 5.30 -8.16 -0.60
N LEU A 60 6.19 -7.70 0.29
CA LEU A 60 5.84 -6.90 1.46
C LEU A 60 6.45 -5.52 1.30
N ALA A 61 5.68 -4.47 1.55
CA ALA A 61 6.16 -3.09 1.46
C ALA A 61 5.81 -2.28 2.70
N VAL A 62 6.69 -1.33 3.00
CA VAL A 62 6.47 -0.25 3.95
C VAL A 62 6.59 1.06 3.20
N SER A 63 5.69 2.00 3.47
CA SER A 63 5.77 3.35 2.91
C SER A 63 5.84 4.42 4.00
N GLY A 64 6.70 5.41 3.77
CA GLY A 64 6.71 6.65 4.52
C GLY A 64 5.98 7.73 3.74
N ILE A 65 4.82 8.16 4.24
CA ILE A 65 4.01 9.22 3.62
C ILE A 65 4.50 10.53 4.21
N TYR A 66 4.94 11.43 3.34
CA TYR A 66 5.37 12.76 3.77
C TYR A 66 4.45 13.86 3.27
N THR A 67 3.52 13.59 2.37
CA THR A 67 2.40 14.51 2.10
C THR A 67 1.17 13.72 1.68
N ASP A 68 0.00 14.20 2.08
CA ASP A 68 -1.26 13.61 1.69
C ASP A 68 -1.92 14.32 0.49
N TYR A 69 -1.30 15.40 0.03
CA TYR A 69 -1.85 16.28 -0.99
C TYR A 69 -0.78 16.78 -1.98
N PRO A 70 -0.18 15.86 -2.77
CA PRO A 70 0.91 16.21 -3.69
C PRO A 70 0.49 17.19 -4.79
N ASP A 71 -0.78 17.19 -5.18
CA ASP A 71 -1.30 18.06 -6.24
C ASP A 71 -1.20 19.55 -5.86
N TYR A 72 -1.34 19.88 -4.58
CA TYR A 72 -1.17 21.25 -4.09
C TYR A 72 0.30 21.68 -4.07
N ILE A 73 1.23 20.77 -3.77
CA ILE A 73 2.66 21.05 -3.83
C ILE A 73 3.09 21.36 -5.27
N LEU A 74 2.57 20.61 -6.23
CA LEU A 74 2.93 20.79 -7.64
C LEU A 74 2.25 21.98 -8.31
N ALA A 75 0.96 22.20 -8.04
CA ALA A 75 0.15 23.12 -8.85
C ALA A 75 -0.42 24.32 -8.07
N LYS A 76 -0.31 24.38 -6.73
CA LYS A 76 -0.78 25.46 -5.82
C LYS A 76 -2.19 26.05 -6.04
N LYS A 77 -2.98 25.58 -7.01
CA LYS A 77 -4.17 26.31 -7.49
C LYS A 77 -5.34 25.44 -7.96
N ILE A 78 -5.26 24.11 -7.91
CA ILE A 78 -6.37 23.27 -8.37
C ILE A 78 -6.77 22.28 -7.29
N ASP A 79 -7.83 22.63 -6.55
CA ASP A 79 -8.51 21.73 -5.62
C ASP A 79 -9.44 20.79 -6.40
N PHE A 80 -8.86 19.75 -7.01
CA PHE A 80 -9.64 18.68 -7.62
C PHE A 80 -10.14 17.71 -6.53
N GLY A 81 -11.31 17.98 -5.97
CA GLY A 81 -12.13 16.92 -5.35
C GLY A 81 -12.73 17.23 -3.98
N GLN A 82 -14.06 17.01 -3.92
CA GLN A 82 -14.96 16.71 -2.80
C GLN A 82 -14.67 17.32 -1.42
N LYS A 83 -15.67 18.07 -0.93
CA LYS A 83 -15.93 18.51 0.45
C LYS A 83 -15.06 17.77 1.48
N LYS A 84 -13.94 18.39 1.84
CA LYS A 84 -13.05 17.92 2.89
C LYS A 84 -13.84 18.01 4.21
N PRO A 85 -13.77 17.02 5.12
CA PRO A 85 -14.14 17.27 6.50
C PRO A 85 -13.32 18.47 6.99
N ASP A 86 -13.89 19.33 7.83
CA ASP A 86 -13.37 20.63 8.31
C ASP A 86 -11.89 20.57 8.79
N ILE A 87 -10.94 20.39 7.88
CA ILE A 87 -9.51 20.20 8.06
C ILE A 87 -8.87 21.19 7.09
N SER A 88 -7.93 21.98 7.58
CA SER A 88 -7.32 23.04 6.78
C SER A 88 -6.50 22.46 5.62
N THR A 89 -6.35 23.22 4.53
CA THR A 89 -5.50 22.80 3.40
C THR A 89 -4.04 22.64 3.84
N GLU A 90 -3.58 23.40 4.82
CA GLU A 90 -2.22 23.34 5.37
C GLU A 90 -1.99 22.01 6.12
N GLN A 91 -2.97 21.59 6.92
CA GLN A 91 -2.96 20.27 7.56
C GLN A 91 -2.82 19.12 6.55
N PHE A 92 -3.49 19.19 5.40
CA PHE A 92 -3.35 18.17 4.35
C PHE A 92 -1.96 18.11 3.72
N VAL A 93 -1.32 19.26 3.53
CA VAL A 93 0.05 19.33 2.95
C VAL A 93 1.07 18.74 3.90
N ASP A 94 0.92 19.05 5.19
CA ASP A 94 1.80 18.58 6.26
C ASP A 94 1.43 17.22 6.85
N GLY A 95 0.44 16.55 6.26
CA GLY A 95 0.09 15.18 6.61
C GLY A 95 1.29 14.25 6.49
N ARG A 96 1.63 13.59 7.61
CA ARG A 96 2.69 12.56 7.66
C ARG A 96 2.07 11.22 8.01
N GLY A 97 2.63 10.13 7.50
CA GLY A 97 2.00 8.84 7.69
C GLY A 97 2.90 7.65 7.40
N LEU A 98 2.35 6.48 7.68
CA LEU A 98 2.98 5.20 7.44
C LEU A 98 2.01 4.30 6.68
N GLY A 99 2.54 3.54 5.74
CA GLY A 99 1.80 2.56 4.97
C GLY A 99 2.43 1.18 5.06
N PHE A 100 1.56 0.17 4.98
CA PHE A 100 1.92 -1.24 4.93
C PHE A 100 1.18 -1.88 3.77
N LYS A 101 1.87 -2.77 3.07
CA LYS A 101 1.33 -3.46 1.90
C LYS A 101 1.82 -4.89 1.87
N ALA A 102 0.91 -5.80 1.58
CA ALA A 102 1.20 -7.20 1.38
C ALA A 102 0.57 -7.62 0.06
N ALA A 103 1.35 -8.28 -0.78
CA ALA A 103 0.91 -8.63 -2.10
C ALA A 103 1.37 -10.02 -2.52
N LEU A 104 0.46 -10.76 -3.13
CA LEU A 104 0.68 -12.10 -3.66
C LEU A 104 0.73 -12.01 -5.18
N ARG A 105 1.86 -12.40 -5.77
CA ARG A 105 2.08 -12.41 -7.22
C ARG A 105 1.96 -13.84 -7.73
N TRP A 106 1.21 -14.01 -8.82
CA TRP A 106 1.07 -15.24 -9.58
C TRP A 106 1.58 -15.01 -11.00
N TYR A 107 2.67 -15.65 -11.39
CA TYR A 107 3.21 -15.62 -12.75
C TYR A 107 2.43 -16.57 -13.67
N LEU A 108 1.78 -16.00 -14.68
CA LEU A 108 0.99 -16.73 -15.68
C LEU A 108 1.89 -17.47 -16.67
N PHE A 109 3.04 -16.85 -17.00
CA PHE A 109 4.06 -17.42 -17.88
C PHE A 109 5.39 -17.44 -17.13
N SER A 110 5.91 -18.63 -16.81
CA SER A 110 7.20 -18.84 -16.14
C SER A 110 8.28 -19.23 -17.15
N GLN A 111 9.52 -18.83 -16.86
CA GLN A 111 10.67 -18.81 -17.77
C GLN A 111 11.16 -20.21 -18.15
N LYS A 112 11.08 -20.57 -19.43
CA LYS A 112 12.01 -21.55 -20.02
C LYS A 112 12.68 -21.12 -21.34
N ASP A 113 12.31 -19.97 -21.94
CA ASP A 113 12.88 -19.59 -23.24
C ASP A 113 14.00 -18.55 -23.16
N GLU A 114 15.12 -18.93 -23.77
CA GLU A 114 16.50 -18.45 -23.64
C GLU A 114 16.88 -17.24 -24.52
N THR A 115 15.97 -16.36 -24.92
CA THR A 115 16.32 -15.31 -25.91
C THR A 115 16.36 -13.89 -25.35
N LEU A 116 17.61 -13.37 -25.25
CA LEU A 116 18.14 -11.98 -25.24
C LEU A 116 17.52 -10.89 -24.33
N PHE A 117 16.27 -11.01 -23.88
CA PHE A 117 15.65 -10.15 -22.86
C PHE A 117 14.99 -11.05 -21.81
N ARG A 118 15.64 -11.21 -20.65
CA ARG A 118 15.16 -12.02 -19.52
C ARG A 118 13.90 -11.40 -18.88
N ALA A 119 12.78 -11.39 -19.59
CA ALA A 119 11.48 -11.05 -19.01
C ALA A 119 11.08 -12.18 -18.04
N GLN A 120 11.02 -11.90 -16.74
CA GLN A 120 10.42 -12.77 -15.75
C GLN A 120 8.90 -12.60 -15.79
N GLY A 121 8.25 -13.12 -16.84
CA GLY A 121 6.81 -13.41 -16.84
C GLY A 121 5.83 -12.23 -16.70
N THR A 122 4.66 -12.43 -17.31
CA THR A 122 3.48 -11.63 -16.96
C THR A 122 2.88 -12.23 -15.69
N TYR A 123 2.53 -11.39 -14.73
CA TYR A 123 1.94 -11.81 -13.47
C TYR A 123 0.62 -11.10 -13.19
N PHE A 124 -0.22 -11.79 -12.44
CA PHE A 124 -1.35 -11.24 -11.73
C PHE A 124 -0.96 -11.04 -10.26
N GLN A 125 -1.32 -9.91 -9.66
CA GLN A 125 -0.96 -9.59 -8.29
C GLN A 125 -2.16 -9.07 -7.51
N THR A 126 -2.45 -9.73 -6.39
CA THR A 126 -3.44 -9.25 -5.43
C THR A 126 -2.70 -8.49 -4.33
N VAL A 127 -3.14 -7.27 -4.03
CA VAL A 127 -2.52 -6.38 -3.05
C VAL A 127 -3.53 -6.02 -1.98
N LEU A 128 -3.14 -6.20 -0.72
CA LEU A 128 -3.79 -5.60 0.43
C LEU A 128 -2.90 -4.49 0.96
N PHE A 129 -3.49 -3.34 1.27
CA PHE A 129 -2.74 -2.23 1.85
C PHE A 129 -3.52 -1.52 2.95
N PHE A 130 -2.77 -0.98 3.89
CA PHE A 130 -3.23 -0.12 4.96
C PHE A 130 -2.31 1.10 5.03
N ARG A 131 -2.89 2.28 5.26
CA ARG A 131 -2.13 3.53 5.48
C ARG A 131 -2.78 4.30 6.62
N LYS A 132 -1.95 4.87 7.48
CA LYS A 132 -2.37 5.82 8.50
C LYS A 132 -1.67 7.15 8.26
N VAL A 133 -2.44 8.21 8.15
CA VAL A 133 -1.99 9.58 7.97
C VAL A 133 -2.42 10.39 9.19
N PHE A 134 -1.48 11.12 9.75
CA PHE A 134 -1.67 12.04 10.86
C PHE A 134 -1.56 13.46 10.33
N TYR A 135 -2.54 14.28 10.66
CA TYR A 135 -2.51 15.71 10.36
C TYR A 135 -1.97 16.47 11.57
N PRO A 136 -1.22 17.57 11.37
CA PRO A 136 -0.76 18.39 12.48
C PRO A 136 -1.95 18.99 13.24
N ASN A 137 -1.84 19.06 14.56
CA ASN A 137 -2.88 19.67 15.37
C ASN A 137 -2.88 21.19 15.17
N GLU A 138 -4.05 21.81 15.19
CA GLU A 138 -4.21 23.27 15.11
C GLU A 138 -4.76 23.82 16.42
N ASP A 139 -4.21 24.94 16.89
CA ASP A 139 -4.70 25.63 18.07
C ASP A 139 -5.70 26.71 17.63
N VAL A 140 -6.96 26.58 18.04
CA VAL A 140 -8.02 27.55 17.74
C VAL A 140 -8.43 28.26 19.03
N THR A 141 -8.53 29.59 18.98
CA THR A 141 -9.00 30.37 20.14
C THR A 141 -10.46 30.75 19.94
N LEU A 142 -11.33 30.24 20.82
CA LEU A 142 -12.77 30.55 20.84
C LEU A 142 -13.11 31.09 22.23
N ASN A 143 -13.82 32.22 22.30
CA ASN A 143 -14.24 32.83 23.56
C ASN A 143 -13.09 33.00 24.59
N ASN A 144 -11.91 33.43 24.14
CA ASN A 144 -10.67 33.57 24.92
C ASN A 144 -10.12 32.27 25.54
N ILE A 145 -10.64 31.11 25.15
CA ILE A 145 -10.13 29.80 25.55
C ILE A 145 -9.44 29.16 24.34
N LYS A 146 -8.26 28.57 24.56
CA LYS A 146 -7.54 27.82 23.53
C LYS A 146 -8.04 26.38 23.48
N TYR A 147 -8.43 25.95 22.29
CA TYR A 147 -8.81 24.58 21.97
C TYR A 147 -7.81 24.00 20.97
N LYS A 148 -7.69 22.68 20.96
CA LYS A 148 -6.75 21.96 20.09
C LYS A 148 -7.51 21.02 19.19
N GLU A 149 -7.53 21.33 17.91
CA GLU A 149 -8.12 20.51 16.86
C GLU A 149 -7.16 19.42 16.44
N SER A 150 -7.71 18.25 16.13
CA SER A 150 -6.93 17.09 15.73
C SER A 150 -7.66 16.30 14.66
N ALA A 151 -6.92 15.80 13.68
CA ALA A 151 -7.47 14.93 12.66
C ALA A 151 -6.50 13.81 12.28
N ASP A 152 -7.06 12.67 11.93
CA ASP A 152 -6.32 11.55 11.34
C ASP A 152 -7.12 10.88 10.23
N LYS A 153 -6.41 10.09 9.44
CA LYS A 153 -7.01 9.34 8.33
C LYS A 153 -6.42 7.95 8.22
N ASP A 154 -7.32 6.98 8.19
CA ASP A 154 -6.99 5.60 7.85
C ASP A 154 -7.44 5.30 6.42
N VAL A 155 -6.58 4.62 5.65
CA VAL A 155 -6.88 4.17 4.30
C VAL A 155 -6.65 2.67 4.21
N TYR A 156 -7.69 1.95 3.81
CA TYR A 156 -7.64 0.52 3.56
C TYR A 156 -7.92 0.27 2.10
N GLY A 157 -7.34 -0.77 1.51
CA GLY A 157 -7.78 -1.16 0.19
C GLY A 157 -7.27 -2.50 -0.30
N LEU A 158 -7.92 -2.92 -1.38
CA LEU A 158 -7.65 -4.13 -2.14
C LEU A 158 -7.40 -3.72 -3.59
N GLN A 159 -6.32 -4.23 -4.19
CA GLN A 159 -5.96 -3.97 -5.57
C GLN A 159 -5.71 -5.29 -6.30
N LEU A 160 -6.12 -5.32 -7.56
CA LEU A 160 -5.79 -6.38 -8.51
C LEU A 160 -4.94 -5.74 -9.60
N LEU A 161 -3.68 -6.16 -9.65
CA LEU A 161 -2.68 -5.64 -10.56
C LEU A 161 -2.29 -6.71 -11.58
N LEU A 162 -1.97 -6.26 -12.77
CA LEU A 162 -1.42 -7.05 -13.85
C LEU A 162 -0.13 -6.38 -14.27
N GLY A 163 0.97 -7.10 -14.16
CA GLY A 163 2.30 -6.55 -14.36
C GLY A 163 3.18 -7.49 -15.15
N ARG A 164 4.34 -6.96 -15.55
CA ARG A 164 5.34 -7.74 -16.26
C ARG A 164 6.70 -7.40 -15.67
N GLN A 165 7.39 -8.41 -15.17
CA GLN A 165 8.73 -8.20 -14.64
C GLN A 165 9.76 -8.41 -15.74
N ILE A 166 10.59 -7.40 -15.97
CA ILE A 166 11.68 -7.40 -16.94
C ILE A 166 12.98 -7.35 -16.16
N ARG A 167 13.83 -8.36 -16.33
CA ARG A 167 15.09 -8.45 -15.62
C ARG A 167 16.26 -8.28 -16.58
N LYS A 168 17.23 -7.47 -16.16
CA LYS A 168 18.54 -7.34 -16.80
C LYS A 168 19.59 -7.47 -15.70
N ASP A 169 20.27 -8.62 -15.66
CA ASP A 169 21.26 -8.98 -14.65
C ASP A 169 20.72 -8.92 -13.20
N LYS A 170 21.15 -7.93 -12.43
CA LYS A 170 20.68 -7.64 -11.07
C LYS A 170 19.52 -6.64 -11.05
N PHE A 171 19.28 -5.92 -12.14
CA PHE A 171 18.27 -4.88 -12.22
C PHE A 171 16.93 -5.43 -12.71
N ILE A 172 15.85 -4.89 -12.16
CA ILE A 172 14.47 -5.26 -12.48
C ILE A 172 13.67 -4.00 -12.77
N ILE A 173 12.92 -4.06 -13.87
CA ILE A 173 11.90 -3.09 -14.22
C ILE A 173 10.58 -3.82 -14.22
N ASP A 174 9.61 -3.30 -13.50
CA ASP A 174 8.37 -3.99 -13.21
C ASP A 174 7.17 -3.04 -13.40
N PRO A 175 6.80 -2.75 -14.66
CA PRO A 175 5.58 -2.03 -14.99
C PRO A 175 4.33 -2.81 -14.60
N TYR A 176 3.35 -2.10 -14.07
CA TYR A 176 2.06 -2.66 -13.70
C TYR A 176 0.90 -1.69 -13.99
N ILE A 177 -0.25 -2.28 -14.27
CA ILE A 177 -1.55 -1.61 -14.35
C ILE A 177 -2.54 -2.39 -13.49
N GLY A 178 -3.50 -1.72 -12.88
CA GLY A 178 -4.53 -2.43 -12.14
C GLY A 178 -5.66 -1.54 -11.67
N ILE A 179 -6.63 -2.21 -11.08
CA ILE A 179 -7.81 -1.59 -10.49
C ILE A 179 -7.92 -2.02 -9.03
N GLY A 180 -8.58 -1.21 -8.24
CA GLY A 180 -8.82 -1.54 -6.84
C GLY A 180 -9.91 -0.71 -6.23
N VAL A 181 -10.24 -1.05 -5.00
CA VAL A 181 -11.17 -0.28 -4.17
C VAL A 181 -10.43 0.16 -2.91
N ARG A 182 -10.64 1.41 -2.53
CA ARG A 182 -10.08 1.98 -1.31
C ARG A 182 -11.18 2.58 -0.44
N ALA A 183 -11.08 2.36 0.85
CA ALA A 183 -11.88 3.02 1.86
C ALA A 183 -11.00 4.03 2.60
N LYS A 184 -11.45 5.28 2.67
CA LYS A 184 -10.83 6.35 3.47
C LYS A 184 -11.74 6.63 4.66
N VAL A 185 -11.18 6.58 5.86
CA VAL A 185 -11.88 6.89 7.11
C VAL A 185 -11.16 8.08 7.71
N TYR A 186 -11.84 9.22 7.78
CA TYR A 186 -11.35 10.42 8.45
C TYR A 186 -11.96 10.47 9.84
N ASN A 187 -11.15 10.70 10.85
CA ASN A 187 -11.62 11.10 12.17
C ASN A 187 -11.11 12.51 12.43
N TYR A 188 -11.99 13.38 12.90
CA TYR A 188 -11.65 14.76 13.19
C TYR A 188 -12.38 15.21 14.46
N ARG A 189 -11.73 16.12 15.17
CA ARG A 189 -12.25 16.76 16.37
C ARG A 189 -12.01 18.24 16.25
N ASN A 190 -13.10 18.96 16.02
CA ASN A 190 -13.08 20.40 15.78
C ASN A 190 -13.93 21.12 16.81
N PHE A 191 -13.73 22.43 16.94
CA PHE A 191 -14.49 23.26 17.86
C PHE A 191 -15.14 24.40 17.10
N ASN A 192 -16.46 24.52 17.22
CA ASN A 192 -17.22 25.62 16.62
C ASN A 192 -17.91 26.43 17.72
N ASP A 193 -17.97 27.74 17.53
CA ASP A 193 -18.81 28.61 18.35
C ASP A 193 -20.25 28.56 17.84
N ASN A 194 -21.18 28.18 18.71
CA ASN A 194 -22.61 28.14 18.41
C ASN A 194 -23.34 29.02 19.42
N ASN A 195 -23.60 30.27 19.03
CA ASN A 195 -24.26 31.28 19.87
C ASN A 195 -23.61 31.49 21.25
N GLY A 196 -22.28 31.59 21.30
CA GLY A 196 -21.51 31.89 22.53
C GLY A 196 -21.20 30.66 23.39
N THR A 197 -21.61 29.46 22.95
CA THR A 197 -21.25 28.18 23.59
C THR A 197 -20.34 27.39 22.65
N VAL A 198 -19.15 27.03 23.12
CA VAL A 198 -18.22 26.20 22.34
C VAL A 198 -18.73 24.76 22.32
N GLN A 199 -18.96 24.23 21.11
CA GLN A 199 -19.32 22.83 20.90
C GLN A 199 -18.18 22.08 20.23
N ALA A 200 -17.84 20.91 20.79
CA ALA A 200 -16.97 19.96 20.12
C ALA A 200 -17.77 19.23 19.02
N ASN A 201 -17.24 19.22 17.80
CA ASN A 201 -17.75 18.45 16.69
C ASN A 201 -16.79 17.29 16.43
N ASP A 202 -17.08 16.15 17.07
CA ASP A 202 -16.36 14.90 16.85
C ASP A 202 -17.06 14.14 15.72
N GLY A 203 -16.36 13.94 14.61
CA GLY A 203 -16.94 13.38 13.40
C GLY A 203 -16.12 12.25 12.80
N ARG A 204 -16.82 11.34 12.13
CA ARG A 204 -16.22 10.28 11.32
C ARG A 204 -16.80 10.30 9.92
N LEU A 205 -15.95 10.51 8.92
CA LEU A 205 -16.33 10.47 7.51
C LEU A 205 -15.74 9.23 6.85
N VAL A 206 -16.59 8.40 6.24
CA VAL A 206 -16.16 7.22 5.48
C VAL A 206 -16.45 7.41 4.00
N SER A 207 -15.45 7.21 3.17
CA SER A 207 -15.57 7.31 1.70
C SER A 207 -14.98 6.07 1.05
N ILE A 208 -15.76 5.41 0.20
CA ILE A 208 -15.33 4.24 -0.58
C ILE A 208 -15.22 4.67 -2.04
N LEU A 209 -14.05 4.47 -2.62
CA LEU A 209 -13.73 4.97 -3.95
C LEU A 209 -13.08 3.88 -4.79
N PRO A 210 -13.47 3.73 -6.07
CA PRO A 210 -12.67 2.97 -7.01
C PRO A 210 -11.31 3.67 -7.23
N SER A 211 -10.33 2.89 -7.65
CA SER A 211 -8.97 3.38 -7.90
C SER A 211 -8.35 2.68 -9.09
N LEU A 212 -7.68 3.46 -9.93
CA LEU A 212 -6.84 2.99 -11.03
C LEU A 212 -5.38 3.11 -10.59
N HIS A 213 -4.59 2.08 -10.86
CA HIS A 213 -3.20 1.99 -10.46
C HIS A 213 -2.35 1.82 -11.70
N LEU A 214 -1.41 2.72 -11.91
CA LEU A 214 -0.43 2.70 -12.99
C LEU A 214 0.92 3.02 -12.37
N GLY A 215 1.95 2.24 -12.68
CA GLY A 215 3.27 2.52 -12.16
C GLY A 215 4.34 1.58 -12.69
N VAL A 216 5.57 1.89 -12.29
CA VAL A 216 6.74 1.09 -12.62
C VAL A 216 7.54 0.94 -11.36
N LYS A 217 7.72 -0.30 -10.89
CA LYS A 217 8.66 -0.58 -9.80
C LYS A 217 10.04 -0.84 -10.38
N LEU A 218 11.06 -0.30 -9.73
CA LEU A 218 12.45 -0.58 -10.03
C LEU A 218 13.02 -1.42 -8.91
N GLY A 219 13.79 -2.45 -9.24
CA GLY A 219 14.29 -3.40 -8.26
C GLY A 219 15.72 -3.85 -8.49
N LEU A 220 16.32 -4.33 -7.40
CA LEU A 220 17.63 -4.94 -7.38
C LEU A 220 17.54 -6.33 -6.77
N LYS A 221 18.13 -7.31 -7.45
CA LYS A 221 18.35 -8.65 -6.92
C LYS A 221 19.47 -8.60 -5.89
N MET A 222 19.18 -9.13 -4.70
CA MET A 222 20.17 -9.36 -3.65
C MET A 222 20.98 -10.62 -3.90
#